data_AF-A0A7S2LVW0-F1
#
_entry.id   AF-A0A7S2LVW0-F1
#
_cell.length_a   1.000
_cell.length_b   1.000
_cell.length_c   1.000
_cell.angle_alpha   90.00
_cell.angle_beta   90.00
_cell.angle_gamma   90.00
#
_symmetry.space_group_name_H-M   'P 1'
#
loop_
_entity.id
_entity.type
_entity.pdbx_description
1 polymer ?
#
loop_
_entity_poly.entity_id
_entity_poly.type
_entity_poly.pdbx_seq_one_letter_code
_entity_poly.pdbx_strand_id
1 'polypeptide(L)'
;PHMGMLYSMFPTMILHEVPPGTHGYLESGWCYCEFETARLGRQLSEYSPDALAALGRARALEAQAGGDVLNLEEMASMWEAELAQKRFHVPSDADDVRRIIKAFAMKRMMLDAIETGDMDNLRSMMARLKGQNLVHSTLDQSVNAALETLLHVAVRKCSTAATQILLDSGASPTRRNLRGDTAAQCFMFPRCSRAAQLVRTTSTPKSAQGEVIGRVTQDDGAF
;
A
#
# COMPACT_ATOMS: atom_id res chain seq x y z
N PRO A 1 -10.10 -4.46 -12.22
CA PRO A 1 -9.33 -4.27 -10.96
C PRO A 1 -8.53 -2.96 -10.83
N HIS A 2 -8.18 -2.26 -11.93
CA HIS A 2 -7.33 -1.05 -11.85
C HIS A 2 -8.04 0.23 -11.39
N MET A 3 -9.37 0.28 -11.43
CA MET A 3 -10.13 1.48 -11.03
C MET A 3 -9.92 1.84 -9.55
N GLY A 4 -9.91 0.85 -8.65
CA GLY A 4 -9.66 1.07 -7.21
C GLY A 4 -8.34 1.82 -6.93
N MET A 5 -7.30 1.57 -7.72
CA MET A 5 -6.02 2.26 -7.57
C MET A 5 -6.15 3.78 -7.73
N LEU A 6 -6.96 4.25 -8.68
CA LEU A 6 -7.14 5.66 -8.96
C LEU A 6 -7.69 6.40 -7.75
N TYR A 7 -8.73 5.85 -7.12
CA TYR A 7 -9.35 6.43 -5.92
C TYR A 7 -8.39 6.50 -4.74
N SER A 8 -7.42 5.60 -4.65
CA SER A 8 -6.41 5.65 -3.58
C SER A 8 -5.31 6.70 -3.78
N MET A 9 -5.17 7.23 -5.00
CA MET A 9 -4.06 8.12 -5.38
C MET A 9 -4.49 9.55 -5.64
N PHE A 10 -5.71 9.78 -6.11
CA PHE A 10 -6.16 11.09 -6.55
C PHE A 10 -7.32 11.60 -5.70
N PRO A 11 -7.39 12.93 -5.45
CA PRO A 11 -8.51 13.53 -4.77
C PRO A 11 -9.84 13.07 -5.38
N THR A 12 -10.72 12.58 -4.51
CA THR A 12 -12.03 12.02 -4.87
C THR A 12 -13.11 12.91 -4.26
N MET A 13 -14.15 13.18 -5.06
CA MET A 13 -15.36 13.88 -4.66
C MET A 13 -16.54 12.93 -4.86
N ILE A 14 -17.39 12.84 -3.83
CA ILE A 14 -18.59 12.01 -3.85
C ILE A 14 -19.78 12.93 -4.08
N LEU A 15 -20.58 12.64 -5.11
CA LEU A 15 -21.82 13.34 -5.41
C LEU A 15 -22.99 12.52 -4.89
N HIS A 16 -23.91 13.18 -4.17
CA HIS A 16 -25.10 12.54 -3.63
C HIS A 16 -26.27 12.57 -4.62
N GLU A 17 -26.23 13.49 -5.58
CA GLU A 17 -27.25 13.65 -6.60
C GLU A 17 -27.19 12.49 -7.60
N VAL A 18 -28.25 11.68 -7.59
CA VAL A 18 -28.47 10.63 -8.58
C VAL A 18 -29.77 10.88 -9.34
N PRO A 19 -29.87 10.50 -10.63
CA PRO A 19 -31.11 10.65 -11.38
C PRO A 19 -32.28 9.92 -10.70
N PRO A 20 -33.53 10.42 -10.83
CA PRO A 20 -34.70 9.74 -10.28
C PRO A 20 -34.79 8.28 -10.73
N GLY A 21 -35.11 7.38 -9.78
CA GLY A 21 -35.15 5.94 -10.02
C GLY A 21 -33.80 5.22 -9.90
N THR A 22 -32.71 5.96 -9.66
CA THR A 22 -31.39 5.40 -9.33
C THR A 22 -31.21 5.34 -7.81
N HIS A 23 -30.57 4.28 -7.33
CA HIS A 23 -30.22 4.16 -5.90
C HIS A 23 -29.12 5.15 -5.53
N GLY A 24 -29.03 5.50 -4.25
CA GLY A 24 -28.01 6.42 -3.76
C GLY A 24 -26.60 5.87 -3.96
N TYR A 25 -25.61 6.76 -4.12
CA TYR A 25 -24.21 6.36 -4.34
C TYR A 25 -23.71 5.38 -3.26
N LEU A 26 -23.97 5.65 -1.97
CA LEU A 26 -23.55 4.78 -0.87
C LEU A 26 -24.38 3.50 -0.69
N GLU A 27 -25.45 3.33 -1.48
CA GLU A 27 -26.25 2.10 -1.53
C GLU A 27 -25.67 1.09 -2.53
N SER A 28 -24.90 1.55 -3.52
CA SER A 28 -24.20 0.70 -4.48
C SER A 28 -22.94 0.10 -3.86
N GLY A 29 -22.75 -1.22 -4.03
CA GLY A 29 -21.56 -1.91 -3.54
C GLY A 29 -20.26 -1.45 -4.21
N TRP A 30 -20.30 -1.17 -5.52
CA TRP A 30 -19.13 -0.66 -6.25
C TRP A 30 -18.79 0.77 -5.85
N CYS A 31 -19.77 1.66 -5.77
CA CYS A 31 -19.56 3.03 -5.34
C CYS A 31 -19.08 3.10 -3.88
N TYR A 32 -19.60 2.22 -3.02
CA TYR A 32 -19.08 2.05 -1.65
C TYR A 32 -17.61 1.58 -1.64
N CYS A 33 -17.22 0.68 -2.53
CA CYS A 33 -15.82 0.26 -2.70
C CYS A 33 -14.91 1.43 -3.08
N GLU A 34 -15.33 2.27 -4.02
CA GLU A 34 -14.61 3.47 -4.46
C GLU A 34 -14.45 4.46 -3.29
N PHE A 35 -15.54 4.69 -2.57
CA PHE A 35 -15.56 5.52 -1.37
C PHE A 35 -14.57 5.04 -0.32
N GLU A 36 -14.64 3.76 0.08
CA GLU A 36 -13.74 3.20 1.10
C GLU A 36 -12.28 3.23 0.65
N THR A 37 -12.03 2.98 -0.64
CA THR A 37 -10.68 3.05 -1.20
C THR A 37 -10.13 4.48 -1.16
N ALA A 38 -10.94 5.48 -1.52
CA ALA A 38 -10.56 6.89 -1.41
C ALA A 38 -10.33 7.30 0.05
N ARG A 39 -11.19 6.85 0.95
CA ARG A 39 -11.07 7.10 2.40
C ARG A 39 -9.77 6.53 2.96
N LEU A 40 -9.47 5.26 2.66
CA LEU A 40 -8.23 4.59 3.06
C LEU A 40 -7.01 5.28 2.43
N GLY A 41 -7.13 5.76 1.20
CA GLY A 41 -6.10 6.57 0.53
C GLY A 41 -5.94 8.00 1.08
N ARG A 42 -6.79 8.44 2.02
CA ARG A 42 -6.90 9.84 2.48
C ARG A 42 -7.09 10.81 1.30
N GLN A 43 -7.87 10.40 0.30
CA GLN A 43 -8.13 11.16 -0.92
C GLN A 43 -9.52 11.82 -0.94
N LEU A 44 -10.37 11.59 0.05
CA LEU A 44 -11.65 12.31 0.13
C LEU A 44 -11.38 13.80 0.38
N SER A 45 -11.85 14.64 -0.54
CA SER A 45 -11.65 16.10 -0.48
C SER A 45 -12.56 16.75 0.56
N GLU A 46 -12.24 18.00 0.91
CA GLU A 46 -13.07 18.88 1.76
C GLU A 46 -14.52 19.01 1.25
N TYR A 47 -14.73 18.83 -0.05
CA TYR A 47 -16.03 18.94 -0.73
C TYR A 47 -16.91 17.69 -0.61
N SER A 48 -16.56 16.75 0.28
CA SER A 48 -17.44 15.64 0.65
C SER A 48 -17.80 15.68 2.15
N PRO A 49 -18.13 16.85 2.74
CA PRO A 49 -18.32 16.97 4.18
C PRO A 49 -19.58 16.20 4.63
N ASP A 50 -20.62 16.15 3.81
CA ASP A 50 -21.85 15.42 4.13
C ASP A 50 -21.65 13.90 4.08
N ALA A 51 -20.89 13.40 3.10
CA ALA A 51 -20.48 12.00 3.04
C ALA A 51 -19.58 11.63 4.22
N LEU A 52 -18.61 12.50 4.56
CA LEU A 52 -17.75 12.34 5.72
C LEU A 52 -18.51 12.45 7.04
N ALA A 53 -19.55 13.28 7.13
CA ALA A 53 -20.38 13.44 8.33
C ALA A 53 -21.34 12.25 8.50
N ALA A 54 -21.92 11.73 7.42
CA ALA A 54 -22.67 10.49 7.43
C ALA A 54 -21.80 9.32 7.95
N LEU A 55 -20.54 9.26 7.51
CA LEU A 55 -19.58 8.27 8.00
C LEU A 55 -19.08 8.55 9.42
N GLY A 56 -18.84 9.81 9.74
CA GLY A 56 -18.34 10.28 11.03
C GLY A 56 -19.34 10.01 12.14
N ARG A 57 -20.65 10.07 11.84
CA ARG A 57 -21.69 9.62 12.78
C ARG A 57 -21.64 8.11 12.99
N ALA A 58 -21.54 7.30 11.94
CA ALA A 58 -21.41 5.84 12.05
C ALA A 58 -20.17 5.45 12.88
N ARG A 59 -19.01 6.07 12.58
CA ARG A 59 -17.75 5.79 13.27
C ARG A 59 -17.61 6.42 14.64
N ALA A 60 -18.22 7.57 14.93
CA ALA A 60 -18.16 8.16 16.27
C ALA A 60 -19.00 7.35 17.27
N LEU A 61 -20.12 6.78 16.83
CA LEU A 61 -20.91 5.82 17.60
C LEU A 61 -20.10 4.54 17.92
N GLU A 62 -19.24 4.11 17.00
CA GLU A 62 -18.41 2.91 17.17
C GLU A 62 -17.08 3.17 17.91
N ALA A 63 -16.44 4.32 17.70
CA ALA A 63 -15.22 4.73 18.40
C ALA A 63 -15.48 5.06 19.88
N GLN A 64 -16.70 5.50 20.24
CA GLN A 64 -17.14 5.56 21.63
C GLN A 64 -17.22 4.18 22.32
N ALA A 65 -17.16 3.07 21.56
CA ALA A 65 -17.17 1.72 22.08
C ALA A 65 -15.77 1.08 22.28
N GLY A 66 -14.66 1.77 21.96
CA GLY A 66 -13.31 1.25 22.22
C GLY A 66 -12.21 1.94 21.43
N GLY A 67 -11.51 2.87 22.08
CA GLY A 67 -10.47 3.71 21.48
C GLY A 67 -9.10 3.03 21.32
N ASP A 68 -9.03 1.99 20.51
CA ASP A 68 -7.77 1.37 20.09
C ASP A 68 -7.59 1.43 18.56
N VAL A 69 -6.36 1.28 18.08
CA VAL A 69 -6.07 1.15 16.65
C VAL A 69 -6.77 -0.13 16.16
N LEU A 70 -7.95 0.02 15.54
CA LEU A 70 -8.75 -1.12 15.07
C LEU A 70 -7.86 -2.11 14.31
N ASN A 71 -7.85 -3.36 14.77
CA ASN A 71 -7.14 -4.44 14.10
C ASN A 71 -7.81 -4.67 12.72
N LEU A 72 -7.05 -5.16 11.75
CA LEU A 72 -7.55 -5.47 10.40
C LEU A 72 -8.80 -6.38 10.44
N GLU A 73 -8.90 -7.26 11.42
CA GLU A 73 -10.03 -8.18 11.58
C GLU A 73 -11.30 -7.47 12.03
N GLU A 74 -11.18 -6.51 12.96
CA GLU A 74 -12.30 -5.68 13.40
C GLU A 74 -12.78 -4.78 12.26
N MET A 75 -11.83 -4.11 11.59
CA MET A 75 -12.15 -3.31 10.40
C MET A 75 -12.81 -4.15 9.30
N ALA A 76 -12.32 -5.37 9.07
CA ALA A 76 -12.91 -6.28 8.10
C ALA A 76 -14.35 -6.66 8.50
N SER A 77 -14.59 -7.00 9.75
CA SER A 77 -15.94 -7.34 10.24
C SER A 77 -16.92 -6.18 10.05
N MET A 78 -16.48 -4.94 10.29
CA MET A 78 -17.31 -3.76 10.06
C MET A 78 -17.66 -3.60 8.57
N TRP A 79 -16.67 -3.73 7.68
CA TRP A 79 -16.92 -3.65 6.25
C TRP A 79 -17.82 -4.77 5.74
N GLU A 80 -17.70 -5.99 6.28
CA GLU A 80 -18.62 -7.08 5.93
C GLU A 80 -20.07 -6.73 6.27
N ALA A 81 -20.29 -6.17 7.46
CA ALA A 81 -21.62 -5.77 7.90
C ALA A 81 -22.21 -4.66 7.00
N GLU A 82 -21.40 -3.68 6.61
CA GLU A 82 -21.84 -2.63 5.70
C GLU A 82 -22.05 -3.15 4.27
N LEU A 83 -21.13 -3.98 3.75
CA LEU A 83 -21.21 -4.58 2.41
C LEU A 83 -22.45 -5.46 2.25
N ALA A 84 -22.84 -6.20 3.30
CA ALA A 84 -24.04 -7.03 3.29
C ALA A 84 -25.34 -6.23 3.04
N GLN A 85 -25.33 -4.94 3.35
CA GLN A 85 -26.48 -4.04 3.12
C GLN A 85 -26.43 -3.36 1.75
N LYS A 86 -25.35 -3.52 0.99
CA LYS A 86 -25.16 -2.86 -0.31
C LYS A 86 -25.81 -3.62 -1.45
N ARG A 87 -26.23 -2.88 -2.46
CA ARG A 87 -26.83 -3.39 -3.68
C ARG A 87 -25.73 -3.68 -4.69
N PHE A 88 -25.73 -4.90 -5.20
CA PHE A 88 -24.89 -5.31 -6.32
C PHE A 88 -25.76 -5.66 -7.50
N HIS A 89 -25.37 -5.23 -8.70
CA HIS A 89 -26.05 -5.68 -9.91
C HIS A 89 -25.78 -7.16 -10.17
N VAL A 90 -24.53 -7.59 -9.94
CA VAL A 90 -24.12 -8.99 -9.99
C VAL A 90 -23.68 -9.41 -8.57
N PRO A 91 -24.35 -10.39 -7.92
CA PRO A 91 -24.03 -10.78 -6.55
C PRO A 91 -22.58 -11.23 -6.33
N SER A 92 -21.92 -11.79 -7.35
CA SER A 92 -20.51 -12.20 -7.28
C SER A 92 -19.54 -11.03 -7.11
N ASP A 93 -19.94 -9.82 -7.51
CA ASP A 93 -19.10 -8.61 -7.38
C ASP A 93 -18.82 -8.27 -5.91
N ALA A 94 -19.67 -8.72 -4.99
CA ALA A 94 -19.47 -8.50 -3.56
C ALA A 94 -18.14 -9.09 -3.06
N ASP A 95 -17.76 -10.26 -3.58
CA ASP A 95 -16.50 -10.91 -3.24
C ASP A 95 -15.29 -10.12 -3.75
N ASP A 96 -15.40 -9.55 -4.94
CA ASP A 96 -14.33 -8.75 -5.53
C ASP A 96 -14.19 -7.40 -4.82
N VAL A 97 -15.30 -6.73 -4.52
CA VAL A 97 -15.29 -5.50 -3.70
C VAL A 97 -14.65 -5.76 -2.34
N ARG A 98 -15.03 -6.86 -1.66
CA ARG A 98 -14.42 -7.26 -0.38
C ARG A 98 -12.91 -7.42 -0.49
N ARG A 99 -12.44 -8.13 -1.51
CA ARG A 99 -11.00 -8.32 -1.77
C ARG A 99 -10.29 -6.99 -2.00
N ILE A 100 -10.91 -6.10 -2.77
CA ILE A 100 -10.35 -4.77 -3.07
C ILE A 100 -10.21 -3.95 -1.78
N ILE A 101 -11.29 -3.77 -1.00
CA ILE A 101 -11.26 -2.99 0.25
C ILE A 101 -10.21 -3.54 1.21
N LYS A 102 -10.18 -4.87 1.41
CA LYS A 102 -9.21 -5.53 2.28
C LYS A 102 -7.76 -5.31 1.83
N ALA A 103 -7.49 -5.32 0.52
CA ALA A 103 -6.16 -5.04 -0.01
C ALA A 103 -5.72 -3.59 0.26
N PHE A 104 -6.63 -2.62 0.06
CA PHE A 104 -6.35 -1.21 0.36
C PHE A 104 -6.20 -0.94 1.86
N ALA A 105 -6.96 -1.64 2.68
CA ALA A 105 -6.86 -1.58 4.14
C ALA A 105 -5.49 -2.02 4.62
N MET A 106 -5.04 -3.19 4.18
CA MET A 106 -3.71 -3.72 4.50
C MET A 106 -2.63 -2.72 4.08
N LYS A 107 -2.71 -2.21 2.83
CA LYS A 107 -1.77 -1.21 2.33
C LYS A 107 -1.75 0.03 3.20
N ARG A 108 -2.92 0.49 3.67
CA ARG A 108 -3.03 1.66 4.54
C ARG A 108 -2.40 1.40 5.90
N MET A 109 -2.70 0.28 6.54
CA MET A 109 -2.13 -0.07 7.84
C MET A 109 -0.61 -0.19 7.77
N MET A 110 -0.07 -0.78 6.70
CA MET A 110 1.38 -0.84 6.49
C MET A 110 2.01 0.54 6.33
N LEU A 111 1.34 1.43 5.60
CA LEU A 111 1.78 2.81 5.48
C LEU A 111 1.77 3.51 6.85
N ASP A 112 0.69 3.37 7.62
CA ASP A 112 0.57 3.95 8.96
C ASP A 112 1.67 3.41 9.89
N ALA A 113 1.92 2.10 9.89
CA ALA A 113 3.00 1.48 10.66
C ALA A 113 4.40 2.02 10.31
N ILE A 114 4.66 2.30 9.02
CA ILE A 114 5.92 2.96 8.61
C ILE A 114 5.95 4.41 9.09
N GLU A 115 4.82 5.12 9.04
CA GLU A 115 4.73 6.53 9.45
C GLU A 115 4.90 6.71 10.96
N THR A 116 4.38 5.78 11.77
CA THR A 116 4.45 5.77 13.24
C THR A 116 5.69 5.05 13.78
N GLY A 117 6.38 4.26 12.96
CA GLY A 117 7.56 3.49 13.37
C GLY A 117 7.23 2.14 14.02
N ASP A 118 6.00 1.65 13.89
CA ASP A 118 5.54 0.38 14.44
C ASP A 118 6.01 -0.82 13.59
N MET A 119 7.22 -1.30 13.90
CA MET A 119 7.85 -2.37 13.13
C MET A 119 7.22 -3.74 13.39
N ASP A 120 6.60 -3.95 14.54
CA ASP A 120 5.98 -5.22 14.89
C ASP A 120 4.70 -5.45 14.09
N ASN A 121 3.85 -4.40 14.00
CA ASN A 121 2.70 -4.44 13.12
C ASN A 121 3.11 -4.57 11.66
N LEU A 122 4.15 -3.85 11.22
CA LEU A 122 4.67 -4.00 9.85
C LEU A 122 5.11 -5.45 9.58
N ARG A 123 5.86 -6.09 10.49
CA ARG A 123 6.29 -7.50 10.34
C ARG A 123 5.12 -8.47 10.32
N SER A 124 4.14 -8.29 11.20
CA SER A 124 2.92 -9.10 11.24
C SER A 124 2.17 -9.04 9.91
N MET A 125 1.96 -7.84 9.37
CA MET A 125 1.32 -7.65 8.07
C MET A 125 2.13 -8.26 6.92
N MET A 126 3.46 -8.13 6.94
CA MET A 126 4.34 -8.77 5.95
C MET A 126 4.25 -10.30 5.98
N ALA A 127 4.20 -10.91 7.17
CA ALA A 127 4.04 -12.35 7.31
C ALA A 127 2.70 -12.82 6.70
N ARG A 128 1.62 -12.07 6.92
CA ARG A 128 0.30 -12.35 6.33
C ARG A 128 0.32 -12.25 4.81
N LEU A 129 0.95 -11.22 4.24
CA LEU A 129 1.09 -11.08 2.78
C LEU A 129 1.90 -12.22 2.16
N LYS A 130 2.96 -12.67 2.84
CA LYS A 130 3.76 -13.83 2.41
C LYS A 130 2.91 -15.10 2.39
N GLY A 131 2.13 -15.35 3.44
CA GLY A 131 1.22 -16.50 3.49
C GLY A 131 0.15 -16.51 2.40
N GLN A 132 -0.22 -15.34 1.87
CA GLN A 132 -1.20 -15.20 0.79
C GLN A 132 -0.58 -15.08 -0.62
N ASN A 133 0.74 -15.09 -0.73
CA ASN A 133 1.48 -14.88 -1.98
C ASN A 133 1.15 -13.54 -2.71
N LEU A 134 0.82 -12.49 -1.94
CA LEU A 134 0.44 -11.17 -2.47
C LEU A 134 1.56 -10.12 -2.40
N VAL A 135 2.74 -10.53 -1.94
CA VAL A 135 3.84 -9.60 -1.60
C VAL A 135 4.25 -8.75 -2.81
N HIS A 136 4.56 -9.39 -3.94
CA HIS A 136 5.02 -8.67 -5.14
C HIS A 136 3.93 -7.76 -5.72
N SER A 137 2.67 -8.19 -5.67
CA SER A 137 1.57 -7.37 -6.15
C SER A 137 1.31 -6.15 -5.27
N THR A 138 1.63 -6.19 -3.97
CA THR A 138 1.29 -5.12 -3.02
C THR A 138 2.43 -4.14 -2.78
N LEU A 139 3.68 -4.60 -2.63
CA LEU A 139 4.80 -3.74 -2.24
C LEU A 139 5.21 -2.73 -3.32
N ASP A 140 5.02 -3.09 -4.57
CA ASP A 140 5.37 -2.25 -5.72
C ASP A 140 4.24 -1.28 -6.13
N GLN A 141 3.08 -1.36 -5.49
CA GLN A 141 2.00 -0.41 -5.73
C GLN A 141 2.29 0.95 -5.10
N SER A 142 1.76 1.98 -5.74
CA SER A 142 1.73 3.32 -5.21
C SER A 142 0.79 3.44 -4.00
N VAL A 143 1.21 4.27 -3.05
CA VAL A 143 0.49 4.53 -1.79
C VAL A 143 0.00 5.97 -1.67
N ASN A 144 0.35 6.85 -2.62
CA ASN A 144 -0.07 8.24 -2.64
C ASN A 144 -0.03 8.87 -4.05
N ALA A 145 -0.47 10.14 -4.15
CA ALA A 145 -0.51 10.93 -5.37
C ALA A 145 0.86 11.16 -6.05
N ALA A 146 1.95 11.09 -5.28
CA ALA A 146 3.31 11.21 -5.82
C ALA A 146 3.80 9.89 -6.44
N LEU A 147 2.94 8.86 -6.50
CA LEU A 147 3.26 7.50 -6.93
C LEU A 147 4.42 6.88 -6.14
N GLU A 148 4.58 7.28 -4.87
CA GLU A 148 5.54 6.65 -3.97
C GLU A 148 5.08 5.21 -3.64
N THR A 149 6.01 4.27 -3.57
CA THR A 149 5.77 2.94 -2.96
C THR A 149 6.01 2.98 -1.45
N LEU A 150 5.69 1.90 -0.73
CA LEU A 150 6.02 1.79 0.70
C LEU A 150 7.53 1.99 0.97
N LEU A 151 8.39 1.53 0.06
CA LEU A 151 9.84 1.69 0.16
C LEU A 151 10.28 3.16 0.05
N HIS A 152 9.64 3.95 -0.83
CA HIS A 152 9.90 5.39 -0.92
C HIS A 152 9.57 6.08 0.40
N VAL A 153 8.42 5.75 1.00
CA VAL A 153 7.99 6.35 2.27
C VAL A 153 8.95 5.96 3.39
N ALA A 154 9.35 4.69 3.49
CA ALA A 154 10.30 4.21 4.50
C ALA A 154 11.66 4.94 4.43
N VAL A 155 12.20 5.11 3.21
CA VAL A 155 13.47 5.83 3.01
C VAL A 155 13.33 7.32 3.30
N ARG A 156 12.21 7.94 2.90
CA ARG A 156 11.92 9.36 3.20
C ARG A 156 11.80 9.62 4.70
N LYS A 157 11.28 8.65 5.46
CA LYS A 157 11.23 8.66 6.94
C LYS A 157 12.56 8.29 7.60
N CYS A 158 13.61 8.00 6.82
CA CYS A 158 14.91 7.52 7.30
C CYS A 158 14.82 6.24 8.17
N SER A 159 13.73 5.47 8.05
CA SER A 159 13.54 4.25 8.84
C SER A 159 14.31 3.10 8.22
N THR A 160 15.50 2.85 8.77
CA THR A 160 16.37 1.75 8.30
C THR A 160 15.73 0.40 8.57
N ALA A 161 15.02 0.23 9.70
CA ALA A 161 14.32 -0.99 10.04
C ALA A 161 13.18 -1.31 9.05
N ALA A 162 12.31 -0.33 8.76
CA ALA A 162 11.23 -0.52 7.78
C ALA A 162 11.80 -0.81 6.39
N THR A 163 12.84 -0.08 5.99
CA THR A 163 13.52 -0.29 4.70
C THR A 163 14.05 -1.72 4.58
N GLN A 164 14.72 -2.23 5.62
CA GLN A 164 15.22 -3.60 5.65
C GLN A 164 14.08 -4.62 5.54
N ILE A 165 13.02 -4.46 6.34
CA ILE A 165 11.85 -5.37 6.31
C ILE A 165 11.23 -5.46 4.91
N LEU A 166 11.08 -4.30 4.24
CA LEU A 166 10.49 -4.23 2.90
C LEU A 166 11.41 -4.88 1.86
N LEU A 167 12.73 -4.62 1.90
CA LEU A 167 13.71 -5.21 0.99
C LEU A 167 13.84 -6.73 1.18
N ASP A 168 13.90 -7.20 2.42
CA ASP A 168 13.94 -8.64 2.77
C ASP A 168 12.67 -9.38 2.33
N SER A 169 11.61 -8.63 2.08
CA SER A 169 10.36 -9.14 1.58
C SER A 169 10.20 -8.96 0.08
N GLY A 170 11.22 -8.48 -0.64
CA GLY A 170 11.22 -8.37 -2.10
C GLY A 170 10.56 -7.11 -2.64
N ALA A 171 10.47 -6.03 -1.86
CA ALA A 171 10.13 -4.72 -2.41
C ALA A 171 11.16 -4.31 -3.47
N SER A 172 10.71 -3.87 -4.65
CA SER A 172 11.63 -3.51 -5.72
C SER A 172 12.30 -2.15 -5.45
N PRO A 173 13.65 -2.10 -5.39
CA PRO A 173 14.36 -0.85 -5.17
C PRO A 173 14.46 0.03 -6.43
N THR A 174 14.11 -0.51 -7.60
CA THR A 174 14.21 0.17 -8.90
C THR A 174 12.92 0.88 -9.33
N ARG A 175 11.83 0.70 -8.57
CA ARG A 175 10.55 1.39 -8.85
C ARG A 175 10.74 2.89 -8.75
N ARG A 176 10.16 3.59 -9.72
CA ARG A 176 10.20 5.05 -9.82
C ARG A 176 8.87 5.65 -9.48
N ASN A 177 8.90 6.75 -8.74
CA ASN A 177 7.72 7.56 -8.42
C ASN A 177 7.35 8.50 -9.59
N LEU A 178 6.38 9.40 -9.38
CA LEU A 178 5.91 10.35 -10.40
C LEU A 178 7.01 11.28 -10.92
N ARG A 179 8.04 11.55 -10.12
CA ARG A 179 9.19 12.40 -10.48
C ARG A 179 10.28 11.62 -11.22
N GLY A 180 10.13 10.31 -11.38
CA GLY A 180 11.16 9.44 -11.91
C GLY A 180 12.22 9.03 -10.88
N ASP A 181 12.06 9.38 -9.59
CA ASP A 181 13.00 9.01 -8.53
C ASP A 181 12.79 7.57 -8.08
N THR A 182 13.87 6.83 -7.87
CA THR A 182 13.82 5.61 -7.04
C THR A 182 13.70 5.95 -5.55
N ALA A 183 13.41 4.96 -4.71
CA ALA A 183 13.32 5.18 -3.26
C ALA A 183 14.60 5.78 -2.65
N ALA A 184 15.78 5.50 -3.25
CA ALA A 184 17.06 6.03 -2.80
C ALA A 184 17.39 7.43 -3.35
N GLN A 185 16.50 8.06 -4.11
CA GLN A 185 16.72 9.34 -4.80
C GLN A 185 15.76 10.45 -4.34
N CYS A 186 16.15 11.68 -4.60
CA CYS A 186 15.32 12.88 -4.48
C CYS A 186 15.75 13.86 -5.59
N PHE A 187 14.86 14.16 -6.53
CA PHE A 187 15.19 14.96 -7.73
C PHE A 187 16.37 14.39 -8.52
N MET A 188 16.38 13.07 -8.70
CA MET A 188 17.41 12.25 -9.35
C MET A 188 18.76 12.18 -8.62
N PHE A 189 18.97 13.00 -7.58
CA PHE A 189 20.16 12.94 -6.74
C PHE A 189 20.05 11.84 -5.68
N PRO A 190 21.14 11.13 -5.35
CA PRO A 190 21.14 10.15 -4.26
C PRO A 190 20.81 10.80 -2.91
N ARG A 191 19.95 10.14 -2.13
CA ARG A 191 19.73 10.49 -0.72
C ARG A 191 20.90 10.02 0.14
N CYS A 192 21.31 10.85 1.10
CA CYS A 192 22.42 10.59 2.00
C CYS A 192 22.02 9.90 3.31
N SER A 193 20.86 9.24 3.38
CA SER A 193 20.43 8.51 4.58
C SER A 193 20.93 7.07 4.58
N ARG A 194 21.09 6.47 5.78
CA ARG A 194 21.43 5.04 5.92
C ARG A 194 20.40 4.13 5.24
N ALA A 195 19.12 4.48 5.33
CA ALA A 195 18.04 3.80 4.62
C ALA A 195 18.25 3.83 3.09
N ALA A 196 18.60 4.99 2.52
CA ALA A 196 18.88 5.10 1.09
C ALA A 196 20.16 4.35 0.67
N GLN A 197 21.19 4.34 1.52
CA GLN A 197 22.39 3.54 1.31
C GLN A 197 22.05 2.06 1.23
N LEU A 198 21.22 1.57 2.15
CA LEU A 198 20.78 0.18 2.16
C LEU A 198 20.09 -0.23 0.86
N VAL A 199 19.17 0.60 0.36
CA VAL A 199 18.50 0.37 -0.94
C VAL A 199 19.50 0.28 -2.09
N ARG A 200 20.53 1.13 -2.12
CA ARG A 200 21.55 1.10 -3.17
C ARG A 200 22.38 -0.18 -3.11
N THR A 201 22.81 -0.60 -1.92
CA THR A 201 23.62 -1.81 -1.75
C THR A 201 22.84 -3.09 -2.08
N THR A 202 21.52 -3.09 -1.92
CA THR A 202 20.68 -4.22 -2.35
C THR A 202 20.38 -4.21 -3.86
N SER A 203 20.51 -3.06 -4.52
CA SER A 203 20.22 -2.91 -5.96
C SER A 203 21.39 -3.31 -6.86
N THR A 204 22.62 -3.29 -6.34
CA THR A 204 23.80 -3.71 -7.12
C THR A 204 23.72 -5.21 -7.38
N PRO A 205 23.68 -5.67 -8.64
CA PRO A 205 23.67 -7.10 -8.94
C PRO A 205 24.91 -7.74 -8.32
N LYS A 206 24.72 -8.87 -7.64
CA LYS A 206 25.80 -9.66 -7.00
C LYS A 206 26.86 -10.20 -7.97
N SER A 207 26.78 -9.88 -9.27
CA SER A 207 27.67 -10.38 -10.33
C SER A 207 29.04 -9.70 -10.41
N ALA A 208 29.44 -8.87 -9.44
CA ALA A 208 30.75 -8.20 -9.45
C ALA A 208 31.72 -8.69 -8.35
N GLN A 209 31.34 -9.69 -7.54
CA GLN A 209 32.19 -10.24 -6.48
C GLN A 209 32.21 -11.77 -6.58
N GLY A 210 33.02 -12.33 -7.48
CA GLY A 210 33.24 -13.78 -7.49
C GLY A 210 33.74 -14.39 -8.79
N GLU A 211 34.72 -13.78 -9.48
CA GLU A 211 35.47 -14.54 -10.50
C GLU A 211 36.91 -14.00 -10.59
N VAL A 212 37.68 -14.20 -9.51
CA VAL A 212 39.14 -14.30 -9.61
C VAL A 212 39.44 -15.78 -9.80
N ILE A 213 39.18 -16.30 -11.01
CA ILE A 213 39.69 -17.62 -11.40
C ILE A 213 41.19 -17.46 -11.57
N GLY A 214 41.93 -18.17 -10.72
CA GLY A 214 43.38 -18.16 -10.68
C GLY A 214 43.98 -18.45 -12.05
N ARG A 215 44.98 -17.63 -12.41
CA ARG A 215 46.01 -18.03 -13.37
C ARG A 215 46.69 -19.27 -12.82
N VAL A 216 46.33 -20.45 -13.35
CA VAL A 216 47.20 -21.61 -13.31
C VAL A 216 48.27 -21.36 -14.36
N THR A 217 49.47 -21.04 -13.89
CA THR A 217 50.70 -21.11 -14.68
C THR A 217 50.94 -22.57 -15.02
N GLN A 218 50.73 -22.94 -16.29
CA GLN A 218 51.27 -24.16 -16.85
C GLN A 218 52.74 -23.90 -17.18
N ASP A 219 53.59 -24.14 -16.19
CA ASP A 219 54.96 -24.59 -16.40
C ASP A 219 54.91 -26.12 -16.45
N ASP A 220 55.66 -26.68 -17.41
CA ASP A 220 56.10 -28.08 -17.60
C ASP A 220 55.99 -28.36 -19.11
N GLY A 221 57.07 -28.51 -19.86
CA GLY A 221 58.36 -29.09 -19.49
C GLY A 221 58.66 -30.11 -20.57
N ALA A 222 59.74 -29.86 -21.31
CA ALA A 222 60.24 -30.74 -22.36
C ALA A 222 60.49 -32.16 -21.83
N PHE A 223 60.12 -33.18 -22.59
CA PHE A 223 60.95 -34.32 -23.01
C PHE A 223 60.18 -35.17 -24.03
#